data_AF-A0A836VXU7-F1
#
_entry.id   AF-A0A836VXU7-F1
#
_cell.length_a   1.000
_cell.length_b   1.000
_cell.length_c   1.000
_cell.angle_alpha   90.00
_cell.angle_beta   90.00
_cell.angle_gamma   90.00
#
_symmetry.space_group_name_H-M   'P 1'
#
loop_
_entity.id
_entity.type
_entity.pdbx_description
1 polymer ?
#
loop_
_entity_poly.entity_id
_entity_poly.type
_entity_poly.pdbx_seq_one_letter_code
_entity_poly.pdbx_strand_id
1 'polypeptide(L)'
;MEREVEAKIREAYEALFEAWEALRKHRNDEAIKNAIKCIKASMETVRKISKHFFNDENLIKTSNKIIEKMGGIAKLEKRRILRAILIEKIWLNPQIIEILEARILNLEAKNILKETEARMAIDHASEVYYWADSIIFKLLKQT
;
A
#
# COMPACT_ATOMS: atom_id res chain seq x y z
N MET A 1 -11.67 15.55 7.94
CA MET A 1 -10.50 14.67 8.11
C MET A 1 -10.92 13.21 8.11
N GLU A 2 -11.78 12.75 9.02
CA GLU A 2 -12.27 11.36 9.02
C GLU A 2 -12.85 10.95 7.66
N ARG A 3 -13.78 11.74 7.12
CA ARG A 3 -14.33 11.52 5.77
C ARG A 3 -13.28 11.48 4.65
N GLU A 4 -12.18 12.21 4.79
CA GLU A 4 -11.10 12.24 3.79
C GLU A 4 -10.22 10.99 3.89
N VAL A 5 -9.94 10.54 5.11
CA VAL A 5 -9.22 9.30 5.40
C VAL A 5 -10.06 8.09 4.97
N GLU A 6 -11.35 8.08 5.28
CA GLU A 6 -12.31 7.05 4.85
C GLU A 6 -12.43 6.99 3.32
N ALA A 7 -12.44 8.14 2.65
CA ALA A 7 -12.43 8.18 1.19
C ALA A 7 -11.14 7.56 0.63
N LYS A 8 -9.96 7.94 1.17
CA LYS A 8 -8.68 7.39 0.69
C LYS A 8 -8.49 5.90 0.97
N ILE A 9 -8.96 5.39 2.11
CA ILE A 9 -8.86 3.95 2.38
C ILE A 9 -9.83 3.16 1.49
N ARG A 10 -10.99 3.74 1.14
CA ARG A 10 -11.89 3.18 0.13
C ARG A 10 -11.25 3.17 -1.25
N GLU A 11 -10.59 4.25 -1.66
CA GLU A 11 -9.80 4.27 -2.91
C GLU A 11 -8.73 3.17 -2.93
N ALA A 12 -8.06 2.94 -1.80
CA ALA A 12 -7.07 1.86 -1.68
C ALA A 12 -7.71 0.48 -1.82
N TYR A 13 -8.89 0.26 -1.24
CA TYR A 13 -9.66 -0.98 -1.37
C TYR A 13 -10.13 -1.22 -2.80
N GLU A 14 -10.71 -0.21 -3.45
CA GLU A 14 -11.15 -0.28 -4.84
C GLU A 14 -9.97 -0.60 -5.77
N ALA A 15 -8.82 0.06 -5.56
CA ALA A 15 -7.61 -0.26 -6.31
C ALA A 15 -7.12 -1.70 -6.08
N LEU A 16 -7.22 -2.22 -4.85
CA LEU A 16 -6.87 -3.62 -4.56
C LEU A 16 -7.82 -4.60 -5.25
N PHE A 17 -9.12 -4.31 -5.23
CA PHE A 17 -10.14 -5.11 -5.91
C PHE A 17 -9.89 -5.17 -7.42
N GLU A 18 -9.66 -4.02 -8.06
CA GLU A 18 -9.34 -3.94 -9.48
C GLU A 18 -8.01 -4.65 -9.83
N ALA A 19 -7.06 -4.69 -8.90
CA ALA A 19 -5.83 -5.46 -9.09
C ALA A 19 -6.11 -6.97 -9.16
N TRP A 20 -6.91 -7.50 -8.23
CA TRP A 20 -7.35 -8.90 -8.24
C TRP A 20 -8.16 -9.26 -9.49
N GLU A 21 -9.09 -8.39 -9.92
CA GLU A 21 -9.89 -8.61 -11.13
C GLU A 21 -9.02 -8.57 -12.40
N ALA A 22 -8.01 -7.70 -12.45
CA ALA A 22 -7.06 -7.68 -13.55
C ALA A 22 -6.23 -8.98 -13.62
N LEU A 23 -5.74 -9.47 -12.48
CA LEU A 23 -4.99 -10.73 -12.41
C LEU A 23 -5.86 -11.92 -12.86
N ARG A 24 -7.12 -11.99 -12.39
CA ARG A 24 -8.08 -13.03 -12.79
C ARG A 24 -8.32 -13.06 -14.32
N LYS A 25 -8.19 -11.92 -14.98
CA LYS A 25 -8.33 -11.76 -16.44
C LYS A 25 -6.99 -11.86 -17.18
N HIS A 26 -5.91 -12.28 -16.53
CA HIS A 26 -4.55 -12.35 -17.07
C HIS A 26 -4.02 -11.02 -17.61
N ARG A 27 -4.45 -9.90 -17.02
CA ARG A 27 -3.99 -8.53 -17.35
C ARG A 27 -2.92 -8.10 -16.35
N ASN A 28 -1.73 -8.69 -16.47
CA ASN A 28 -0.64 -8.55 -15.46
C ASN A 28 -0.21 -7.10 -15.22
N ASP A 29 -0.09 -6.28 -16.27
CA ASP A 29 0.35 -4.89 -16.11
C ASP A 29 -0.68 -4.05 -15.37
N GLU A 30 -1.95 -4.27 -15.69
CA GLU A 30 -3.07 -3.61 -15.03
C GLU A 30 -3.18 -4.04 -13.56
N ALA A 31 -2.96 -5.33 -13.28
CA ALA A 31 -2.86 -5.86 -11.93
C ALA A 31 -1.76 -5.15 -11.12
N ILE A 32 -0.55 -5.02 -11.66
CA ILE A 32 0.56 -4.36 -10.98
C ILE A 32 0.29 -2.86 -10.82
N LYS A 33 -0.24 -2.18 -11.85
CA LYS A 33 -0.60 -0.76 -11.76
C LYS A 33 -1.62 -0.49 -10.65
N ASN A 34 -2.65 -1.32 -10.55
CA ASN A 34 -3.67 -1.19 -9.51
C ASN A 34 -3.13 -1.56 -8.12
N ALA A 35 -2.25 -2.56 -8.02
CA ALA A 35 -1.54 -2.86 -6.78
C ALA A 35 -0.68 -1.68 -6.29
N ILE A 36 0.07 -1.02 -7.19
CA ILE A 36 0.85 0.19 -6.88
C ILE A 36 -0.04 1.33 -6.39
N LYS A 37 -1.19 1.56 -7.05
CA LYS A 37 -2.17 2.57 -6.60
C LYS A 37 -2.66 2.27 -5.17
N CYS A 38 -2.99 1.02 -4.88
CA CYS A 38 -3.39 0.58 -3.54
C CYS A 38 -2.30 0.84 -2.49
N ILE A 39 -1.05 0.45 -2.77
CA ILE A 39 0.10 0.67 -1.87
C ILE A 39 0.29 2.16 -1.61
N LYS A 40 0.27 2.99 -2.67
CA LYS A 40 0.43 4.44 -2.55
C LYS A 40 -0.66 5.06 -1.69
N ALA A 41 -1.92 4.77 -1.99
CA ALA A 41 -3.06 5.31 -1.25
C ALA A 41 -3.02 4.89 0.24
N SER A 42 -2.70 3.61 0.51
CA SER A 42 -2.56 3.08 1.87
C SER A 42 -1.46 3.79 2.66
N MET A 43 -0.26 3.90 2.10
CA MET A 43 0.88 4.53 2.77
C MET A 43 0.66 6.04 2.99
N GLU A 44 0.11 6.75 2.00
CA GLU A 44 -0.25 8.16 2.15
C GLU A 44 -1.29 8.37 3.26
N THR A 45 -2.27 7.49 3.36
CA THR A 45 -3.32 7.58 4.39
C THR A 45 -2.72 7.39 5.79
N VAL A 46 -1.87 6.39 5.97
CA VAL A 46 -1.19 6.18 7.26
C VAL A 46 -0.29 7.36 7.63
N ARG A 47 0.44 7.96 6.67
CA ARG A 47 1.24 9.18 6.92
C ARG A 47 0.37 10.35 7.35
N LYS A 48 -0.75 10.60 6.67
CA LYS A 48 -1.68 11.67 7.02
C LYS A 48 -2.21 11.50 8.45
N ILE A 49 -2.61 10.30 8.82
CA ILE A 49 -3.06 10.00 10.18
C ILE A 49 -1.91 10.16 11.18
N SER A 50 -0.73 9.62 10.87
CA SER A 50 0.45 9.76 11.73
C SER A 50 0.77 11.24 11.99
N LYS A 51 0.71 12.08 10.95
CA LYS A 51 0.86 13.53 11.09
C LYS A 51 -0.19 14.13 12.02
N HIS A 52 -1.44 13.75 11.84
CA HIS A 52 -2.54 14.29 12.64
C HIS A 52 -2.41 13.93 14.13
N PHE A 53 -2.18 12.66 14.45
CA PHE A 53 -2.15 12.19 15.85
C PHE A 53 -0.80 12.40 16.53
N PHE A 54 0.31 12.44 15.77
CA PHE A 54 1.66 12.44 16.33
C PHE A 54 2.55 13.61 15.87
N ASN A 55 2.02 14.51 15.03
CA ASN A 55 2.72 15.65 14.43
C ASN A 55 3.98 15.26 13.63
N ASP A 56 4.02 14.05 13.06
CA ASP A 56 5.13 13.56 12.24
C ASP A 56 4.63 12.52 11.21
N GLU A 57 5.03 12.67 9.95
CA GLU A 57 4.72 11.75 8.84
C GLU A 57 5.72 10.59 8.75
N ASN A 58 6.85 10.66 9.46
CA ASN A 58 7.88 9.65 9.45
C ASN A 58 7.46 8.44 10.30
N LEU A 59 6.97 7.40 9.62
CA LEU A 59 6.47 6.17 10.23
C LEU A 59 7.51 5.40 11.07
N ILE A 60 8.81 5.60 10.83
CA ILE A 60 9.86 5.02 11.69
C ILE A 60 9.89 5.76 13.03
N LYS A 61 9.87 7.10 13.00
CA LYS A 61 9.86 7.94 14.22
C LYS A 61 8.57 7.77 15.02
N THR A 62 7.43 7.63 14.35
CA THR A 62 6.13 7.44 15.01
C THR A 62 5.80 5.99 15.33
N SER A 63 6.65 5.03 14.95
CA SER A 63 6.40 3.59 15.10
C SER A 63 5.99 3.18 16.52
N ASN A 64 6.71 3.61 17.56
CA ASN A 64 6.37 3.25 18.95
C ASN A 64 4.99 3.77 19.36
N LYS A 65 4.62 4.99 18.94
CA LYS A 65 3.30 5.58 19.22
C LYS A 65 2.18 4.82 18.50
N ILE A 66 2.43 4.43 17.24
CA ILE A 66 1.50 3.57 16.48
C ILE A 66 1.31 2.23 17.20
N ILE A 67 2.39 1.58 17.60
CA ILE A 67 2.35 0.26 18.26
C ILE A 67 1.56 0.32 19.57
N GLU A 68 1.81 1.34 20.40
CA GLU A 68 1.08 1.57 21.63
C GLU A 68 -0.43 1.69 21.38
N LYS A 69 -0.80 2.48 20.36
CA LYS A 69 -2.20 2.69 19.98
C LYS A 69 -2.88 1.45 19.41
N MET A 70 -2.13 0.60 18.71
CA MET A 70 -2.63 -0.67 18.19
C MET A 70 -2.96 -1.68 19.29
N GLY A 71 -2.32 -1.56 20.47
CA GLY A 71 -2.43 -2.54 21.55
C GLY A 71 -1.92 -3.93 21.15
N GLY A 72 -1.06 -4.00 20.12
CA GLY A 72 -0.54 -5.23 19.55
C GLY A 72 0.78 -5.69 20.18
N ILE A 73 1.23 -6.89 19.80
CA ILE A 73 2.54 -7.41 20.22
C ILE A 73 3.63 -6.58 19.54
N ALA A 74 4.41 -5.83 20.33
CA ALA A 74 5.37 -4.85 19.81
C ALA A 74 6.33 -5.40 18.74
N LYS A 75 6.82 -6.64 18.90
CA LYS A 75 7.71 -7.30 17.93
C LYS A 75 7.02 -7.53 16.58
N LEU A 76 5.74 -7.91 16.59
CA LEU A 76 4.97 -8.18 15.37
C LEU A 76 4.62 -6.87 14.65
N GLU A 77 4.21 -5.85 15.40
CA GLU A 77 3.84 -4.55 14.82
C GLU A 77 5.06 -3.83 14.22
N LYS A 78 6.23 -3.88 14.87
CA LYS A 78 7.49 -3.38 14.28
C LYS A 78 7.79 -4.05 12.95
N ARG A 79 7.60 -5.37 12.87
CA ARG A 79 7.82 -6.13 11.62
C ARG A 79 6.83 -5.70 10.53
N ARG A 80 5.55 -5.50 10.86
CA ARG A 80 4.52 -5.04 9.90
C ARG A 80 4.85 -3.65 9.35
N ILE A 81 5.21 -2.71 10.22
CA ILE A 81 5.62 -1.35 9.81
C ILE A 81 6.84 -1.40 8.88
N LEU A 82 7.89 -2.16 9.25
CA LEU A 82 9.08 -2.30 8.41
C LEU A 82 8.78 -2.95 7.06
N ARG A 83 7.93 -3.98 7.04
CA ARG A 83 7.51 -4.63 5.79
C ARG A 83 6.73 -3.68 4.90
N ALA A 84 5.79 -2.90 5.44
CA ALA A 84 5.05 -1.91 4.66
C ALA A 84 5.98 -0.84 4.04
N ILE A 85 6.96 -0.36 4.81
CA ILE A 85 7.99 0.58 4.30
C ILE A 85 8.85 -0.07 3.20
N LEU A 86 9.28 -1.32 3.39
CA LEU A 86 10.05 -2.05 2.37
C LEU A 86 9.25 -2.25 1.08
N ILE A 87 8.00 -2.70 1.20
CA ILE A 87 7.07 -2.91 0.09
C ILE A 87 6.86 -1.60 -0.66
N GLU A 88 6.66 -0.49 0.05
CA GLU A 88 6.55 0.83 -0.55
C GLU A 88 7.81 1.20 -1.34
N LYS A 89 9.00 1.00 -0.79
CA LYS A 89 10.26 1.32 -1.46
C LYS A 89 10.52 0.48 -2.70
N ILE A 90 10.01 -0.74 -2.74
CA ILE A 90 10.06 -1.60 -3.93
C ILE A 90 9.09 -1.02 -4.97
N TRP A 91 7.80 -0.98 -4.68
CA TRP A 91 6.78 -0.76 -5.69
C TRP A 91 6.55 0.70 -6.07
N LEU A 92 6.89 1.64 -5.19
CA LEU A 92 6.85 3.08 -5.50
C LEU A 92 8.23 3.61 -5.96
N ASN A 93 9.15 2.73 -6.32
CA ASN A 93 10.40 3.12 -6.96
C ASN A 93 10.09 3.78 -8.32
N PRO A 94 10.59 5.01 -8.60
CA PRO A 94 10.35 5.68 -9.87
C PRO A 94 10.71 4.85 -11.11
N GLN A 95 11.78 4.05 -11.04
CA GLN A 95 12.21 3.20 -12.15
C GLN A 95 11.22 2.06 -12.44
N ILE A 96 10.61 1.49 -11.39
CA ILE A 96 9.56 0.47 -11.56
C ILE A 96 8.32 1.10 -12.19
N ILE A 97 7.91 2.29 -11.71
CA ILE A 97 6.78 3.02 -12.28
C ILE A 97 7.04 3.34 -13.76
N GLU A 98 8.23 3.82 -14.10
CA GLU A 98 8.63 4.13 -15.48
C GLU A 98 8.56 2.89 -16.38
N ILE A 99 9.07 1.74 -15.92
CA ILE A 99 8.98 0.47 -16.66
C ILE A 99 7.53 0.06 -16.94
N LEU A 100 6.60 0.34 -16.02
CA LEU A 100 5.18 0.00 -16.16
C LEU A 100 4.42 0.96 -17.07
N GLU A 101 4.84 2.22 -17.12
CA GLU A 101 4.21 3.28 -17.91
C GLU A 101 4.76 3.33 -19.33
N ALA A 102 6.05 3.09 -19.49
CA ALA A 102 6.71 3.14 -20.79
C ALA A 102 6.57 1.82 -21.54
N ARG A 103 6.29 1.91 -22.84
CA ARG A 103 6.45 0.79 -23.80
C ARG A 103 7.93 0.64 -24.14
N ILE A 104 8.76 0.37 -23.13
CA ILE A 104 10.21 0.29 -23.29
C ILE A 104 10.53 -0.82 -24.31
N LEU A 105 11.39 -0.52 -25.29
CA LEU A 105 11.82 -1.43 -26.36
C LEU A 105 10.71 -1.88 -27.34
N ASN A 106 9.62 -1.11 -27.52
CA ASN A 106 8.48 -1.50 -28.37
C ASN A 106 7.81 -2.83 -27.96
N LEU A 107 8.04 -3.28 -26.73
CA LEU A 107 7.34 -4.43 -26.17
C LEU A 107 5.99 -3.95 -25.61
N GLU A 108 4.91 -4.62 -26.02
CA GLU A 108 3.64 -4.49 -25.31
C GLU A 108 3.83 -5.03 -23.88
N ALA A 109 3.29 -4.31 -22.90
CA ALA A 109 3.48 -4.63 -21.48
C ALA A 109 3.05 -6.08 -21.13
N LYS A 110 2.07 -6.63 -21.88
CA LYS A 110 1.64 -8.04 -21.86
C LYS A 110 2.79 -9.06 -21.99
N ASN A 111 3.92 -8.67 -22.57
CA ASN A 111 5.08 -9.52 -22.81
C ASN A 111 6.25 -9.30 -21.84
N ILE A 112 6.16 -8.33 -20.92
CA ILE A 112 7.27 -7.98 -20.02
C ILE A 112 7.07 -8.58 -18.62
N LEU A 113 5.84 -8.54 -18.10
CA LEU A 113 5.54 -8.94 -16.71
C LEU A 113 4.79 -10.27 -16.66
N LYS A 114 5.34 -11.25 -15.95
CA LYS A 114 4.71 -12.55 -15.80
C LYS A 114 3.66 -12.48 -14.68
N GLU A 115 2.82 -13.50 -14.66
CA GLU A 115 1.78 -13.64 -13.65
C GLU A 115 2.36 -13.70 -12.23
N THR A 116 3.57 -14.26 -12.08
CA THR A 116 4.29 -14.36 -10.81
C THR A 116 4.63 -13.00 -10.22
N GLU A 117 5.10 -12.04 -11.03
CA GLU A 117 5.38 -10.68 -10.56
C GLU A 117 4.08 -9.94 -10.23
N ALA A 118 3.02 -10.15 -11.03
CA ALA A 118 1.70 -9.57 -10.76
C ALA A 118 1.08 -10.09 -9.46
N ARG A 119 1.19 -11.41 -9.21
CA ARG A 119 0.76 -12.04 -7.95
C ARG A 119 1.48 -11.44 -6.76
N MET A 120 2.81 -11.32 -6.86
CA MET A 120 3.63 -10.74 -5.79
C MET A 120 3.25 -9.28 -5.50
N ALA A 121 2.98 -8.47 -6.52
CA ALA A 121 2.53 -7.09 -6.35
C ALA A 121 1.20 -7.02 -5.58
N ILE A 122 0.24 -7.87 -5.94
CA ILE A 122 -1.07 -7.93 -5.30
C ILE A 122 -0.99 -8.43 -3.86
N ASP A 123 -0.19 -9.45 -3.59
CA ASP A 123 -0.01 -9.97 -2.22
C ASP A 123 0.62 -8.89 -1.33
N HIS A 124 1.62 -8.16 -1.84
CA HIS A 124 2.20 -7.00 -1.16
C HIS A 124 1.20 -5.86 -0.95
N ALA A 125 0.37 -5.54 -1.94
CA ALA A 125 -0.68 -4.53 -1.82
C ALA A 125 -1.72 -4.91 -0.77
N SER A 126 -2.13 -6.19 -0.74
CA SER A 126 -3.02 -6.74 0.27
C SER A 126 -2.44 -6.56 1.67
N GLU A 127 -1.17 -6.92 1.86
CA GLU A 127 -0.48 -6.77 3.15
C GLU A 127 -0.47 -5.32 3.64
N VAL A 128 -0.10 -4.38 2.76
CA VAL A 128 -0.05 -2.95 3.09
C VAL A 128 -1.44 -2.40 3.37
N TYR A 129 -2.45 -2.77 2.56
CA TYR A 129 -3.83 -2.34 2.74
C TYR A 129 -4.39 -2.78 4.11
N TYR A 130 -4.31 -4.07 4.43
CA TYR A 130 -4.86 -4.59 5.69
C TYR A 130 -4.16 -4.00 6.92
N TRP A 131 -2.86 -3.77 6.82
CA TRP A 131 -2.11 -3.07 7.87
C TRP A 131 -2.57 -1.62 8.01
N ALA A 132 -2.70 -0.88 6.90
CA ALA A 132 -3.14 0.51 6.89
C ALA A 132 -4.57 0.63 7.45
N ASP A 133 -5.52 -0.15 6.96
CA ASP A 133 -6.92 -0.19 7.41
C ASP A 133 -7.00 -0.45 8.92
N SER A 134 -6.20 -1.41 9.43
CA SER A 134 -6.15 -1.71 10.86
C SER A 134 -5.65 -0.53 11.70
N ILE A 135 -4.61 0.17 11.25
CA ILE A 135 -4.09 1.38 11.91
C ILE A 135 -5.15 2.49 11.90
N ILE A 136 -5.73 2.76 10.74
CA ILE A 136 -6.72 3.82 10.53
C ILE A 136 -7.89 3.59 11.48
N PHE A 137 -8.47 2.39 11.47
CA PHE A 137 -9.58 2.02 12.32
C PHE A 137 -9.26 2.18 13.81
N LYS A 138 -8.07 1.74 14.26
CA LYS A 138 -7.66 1.84 15.65
C LYS A 138 -7.43 3.28 16.11
N LEU A 139 -6.84 4.11 15.25
CA LEU A 139 -6.57 5.51 15.58
C LEU A 139 -7.83 6.37 15.55
N LEU A 140 -8.74 6.14 14.60
CA LEU A 140 -10.01 6.87 14.50
C LEU A 140 -11.02 6.50 15.60
N LYS A 141 -11.09 5.23 16.03
CA LYS A 141 -12.01 4.82 17.11
C LYS A 141 -11.65 5.33 18.51
N GLN A 142 -10.46 5.88 18.70
CA GLN A 142 -10.01 6.41 19.99
C GLN A 142 -10.29 7.92 20.16
N THR A 143 -10.86 8.55 19.14
CA THR A 143 -11.40 9.91 19.15
C THR A 143 -12.88 9.88 19.50
#